data_AF-A9B972-F1
#
_entry.id   AF-A9B972-F1
#
_cell.length_a   1.000
_cell.length_b   1.000
_cell.length_c   1.000
_cell.angle_alpha   90.00
_cell.angle_beta   90.00
_cell.angle_gamma   90.00
#
_symmetry.space_group_name_H-M   'P 1'
#
loop_
_entity.id
_entity.type
_entity.pdbx_description
1 polymer ?
#
loop_
_entity_poly.entity_id
_entity_poly.type
_entity_poly.pdbx_seq_one_letter_code
_entity_poly.pdbx_strand_id
1 'polypeptide(L)'
;MDKRYDRTTLIHAYIATKAPPGHDDVARFTAARLAALEQAFDLRLTWEGVTNQDNRALWMLFTSTVRSYLSIRTPGSDFLDGSLLMRRLDALGDDARPLMAAWETITTATTAREQAHLTMLDELFRLLWGEITTVVTSDQLRALGFDDAHEPTWLDSA
;
A
#
# COMPACT_ATOMS: atom_id res chain seq x y z
N MET A 1 19.10 10.06 3.61
CA MET A 1 19.25 8.60 3.81
C MET A 1 18.95 7.98 2.45
N ASP A 2 19.86 7.18 1.89
CA ASP A 2 19.67 6.58 0.55
C ASP A 2 18.59 5.50 0.65
N LYS A 3 17.42 5.75 0.03
CA LYS A 3 16.28 4.82 0.10
C LYS A 3 16.56 3.65 -0.85
N ARG A 4 16.14 2.45 -0.45
CA ARG A 4 16.27 1.23 -1.25
C ARG A 4 14.88 0.71 -1.58
N TYR A 5 14.67 0.42 -2.86
CA TYR A 5 13.41 0.01 -3.44
C TYR A 5 13.57 -1.42 -3.95
N ASP A 6 12.84 -2.33 -3.35
CA ASP A 6 12.73 -3.73 -3.79
C ASP A 6 11.37 -3.98 -4.47
N ARG A 7 11.13 -5.23 -4.83
CA ARG A 7 9.84 -5.69 -5.38
C ARG A 7 8.66 -5.30 -4.49
N THR A 8 8.78 -5.49 -3.17
CA THR A 8 7.75 -5.11 -2.20
C THR A 8 7.41 -3.62 -2.30
N THR A 9 8.44 -2.79 -2.43
CA THR A 9 8.28 -1.34 -2.57
C THR A 9 7.57 -0.95 -3.87
N LEU A 10 7.86 -1.64 -4.98
CA LEU A 10 7.15 -1.48 -6.24
C LEU A 10 5.65 -1.87 -6.12
N ILE A 11 5.33 -2.96 -5.41
CA ILE A 11 3.93 -3.35 -5.12
C ILE A 11 3.24 -2.26 -4.29
N HIS A 12 3.89 -1.74 -3.25
CA HIS A 12 3.34 -0.63 -2.45
C HIS A 12 3.14 0.64 -3.27
N ALA A 13 4.09 0.99 -4.15
CA ALA A 13 3.95 2.14 -5.05
C ALA A 13 2.71 1.98 -5.96
N TYR A 14 2.48 0.77 -6.48
CA TYR A 14 1.28 0.48 -7.26
C TYR A 14 -0.01 0.62 -6.44
N ILE A 15 -0.07 0.01 -5.25
CA ILE A 15 -1.22 0.13 -4.34
C ILE A 15 -1.53 1.61 -4.07
N ALA A 16 -0.51 2.41 -3.79
CA ALA A 16 -0.66 3.83 -3.50
C ALA A 16 -1.31 4.59 -4.67
N THR A 17 -1.01 4.25 -5.93
CA THR A 17 -1.68 4.86 -7.10
C THR A 17 -3.16 4.47 -7.24
N LYS A 18 -3.62 3.42 -6.54
CA LYS A 18 -5.02 2.96 -6.56
C LYS A 18 -5.82 3.46 -5.36
N ALA A 19 -5.17 4.00 -4.34
CA ALA A 19 -5.84 4.63 -3.23
C ALA A 19 -6.57 5.91 -3.70
N PRO A 20 -7.71 6.27 -3.08
CA PRO A 20 -8.37 7.55 -3.36
C PRO A 20 -7.38 8.71 -3.16
N PRO A 21 -7.27 9.65 -4.11
CA PRO A 21 -6.36 10.77 -3.96
C PRO A 21 -6.84 11.70 -2.84
N GLY A 22 -5.98 11.96 -1.86
CA GLY A 22 -6.22 13.00 -0.85
C GLY A 22 -5.99 14.42 -1.40
N HIS A 23 -4.89 14.59 -2.15
CA HIS A 23 -4.51 15.83 -2.84
C HIS A 23 -3.83 15.53 -4.18
N ASP A 24 -3.90 16.47 -5.12
CA ASP A 24 -3.39 16.31 -6.50
C ASP A 24 -1.87 16.20 -6.57
N ASP A 25 -1.15 16.86 -5.66
CA ASP A 25 0.31 16.79 -5.53
C ASP A 25 0.76 15.40 -5.05
N VAL A 26 0.10 14.84 -4.04
CA VAL A 26 0.32 13.47 -3.56
C VAL A 26 0.01 12.46 -4.66
N ALA A 27 -1.11 12.64 -5.38
CA ALA A 27 -1.47 11.78 -6.50
C ALA A 27 -0.42 11.82 -7.61
N ARG A 28 0.06 13.01 -7.98
CA ARG A 28 1.10 13.21 -8.99
C ARG A 28 2.43 12.61 -8.58
N PHE A 29 2.85 12.84 -7.33
CA PHE A 29 4.08 12.27 -6.79
C PHE A 29 4.03 10.74 -6.78
N THR A 30 2.91 10.17 -6.33
CA THR A 30 2.74 8.71 -6.26
C THR A 30 2.74 8.07 -7.65
N ALA A 31 2.08 8.69 -8.64
CA ALA A 31 2.11 8.24 -10.02
C ALA A 31 3.52 8.35 -10.64
N ALA A 32 4.23 9.45 -10.39
CA ALA A 32 5.60 9.64 -10.86
C ALA A 32 6.56 8.62 -10.23
N ARG A 33 6.41 8.32 -8.94
CA ARG A 33 7.18 7.29 -8.23
C ARG A 33 6.97 5.92 -8.86
N LEU A 34 5.72 5.54 -9.12
CA LEU A 34 5.42 4.26 -9.78
C LEU A 34 6.07 4.19 -11.16
N ALA A 35 5.93 5.23 -11.98
CA ALA A 35 6.50 5.25 -13.33
C ALA A 35 8.03 5.12 -13.32
N ALA A 36 8.71 5.80 -12.39
CA ALA A 36 10.16 5.71 -12.23
C ALA A 36 10.61 4.32 -11.79
N LEU A 37 9.85 3.68 -10.88
CA LEU A 37 10.12 2.30 -10.45
C LEU A 37 9.87 1.30 -11.58
N GLU A 38 8.77 1.40 -12.31
CA GLU A 38 8.48 0.57 -13.49
C GLU A 38 9.62 0.65 -14.52
N GLN A 39 10.15 1.86 -14.77
CA GLN A 39 11.31 2.05 -15.63
C GLN A 39 12.59 1.43 -15.05
N ALA A 40 12.85 1.61 -13.75
CA ALA A 40 14.06 1.08 -13.11
C ALA A 40 14.09 -0.46 -13.03
N PHE A 41 12.91 -1.07 -12.89
CA PHE A 41 12.74 -2.53 -12.87
C PHE A 41 12.51 -3.15 -14.26
N ASP A 42 12.48 -2.34 -15.32
CA ASP A 42 12.20 -2.75 -16.71
C ASP A 42 10.92 -3.60 -16.84
N LEU A 43 9.83 -3.14 -16.21
CA LEU A 43 8.53 -3.82 -16.25
C LEU A 43 7.38 -2.82 -16.25
N ARG A 44 6.15 -3.32 -16.47
CA ARG A 44 4.92 -2.53 -16.29
C ARG A 44 3.88 -3.33 -15.51
N LEU A 45 3.33 -2.72 -14.48
CA LEU A 45 2.21 -3.23 -13.69
C LEU A 45 0.88 -2.95 -14.40
N THR A 46 0.72 -3.58 -15.55
CA THR A 46 -0.45 -3.51 -16.42
C THR A 46 -0.76 -4.87 -17.01
N TRP A 47 -1.96 -5.04 -17.57
CA TRP A 47 -2.36 -6.27 -18.26
C TRP A 47 -1.43 -6.60 -19.44
N GLU A 48 -0.97 -5.58 -20.18
CA GLU A 48 -0.04 -5.70 -21.30
C GLU A 48 1.40 -5.97 -20.85
N GLY A 49 1.76 -5.52 -19.65
CA GLY A 49 3.11 -5.70 -19.09
C GLY A 49 3.36 -7.05 -18.42
N VAL A 50 2.36 -7.95 -18.36
CA VAL A 50 2.53 -9.30 -17.83
C VAL A 50 3.46 -10.10 -18.75
N THR A 51 4.57 -10.60 -18.21
CA THR A 51 5.58 -11.35 -18.98
C THR A 51 5.17 -12.82 -19.15
N ASN A 52 4.53 -13.41 -18.13
CA ASN A 52 4.03 -14.78 -18.20
C ASN A 52 2.59 -14.82 -18.75
N GLN A 53 2.46 -15.02 -20.07
CA GLN A 53 1.17 -14.99 -20.77
C GLN A 53 0.19 -16.09 -20.32
N ASP A 54 0.70 -17.26 -19.92
CA ASP A 54 -0.14 -18.36 -19.42
C ASP A 54 -0.83 -17.98 -18.10
N ASN A 55 -0.17 -17.12 -17.33
CA ASN A 55 -0.66 -16.62 -16.04
C ASN A 55 -1.43 -15.31 -16.15
N ARG A 56 -1.71 -14.79 -17.35
CA ARG A 56 -2.33 -13.47 -17.52
C ARG A 56 -3.67 -13.34 -16.81
N ALA A 57 -4.46 -14.42 -16.72
CA ALA A 57 -5.70 -14.43 -15.94
C ALA A 57 -5.50 -14.06 -14.44
N LEU A 58 -4.31 -14.35 -13.88
CA LEU A 58 -3.96 -13.98 -12.50
C LEU A 58 -3.83 -12.46 -12.29
N TRP A 59 -3.69 -11.66 -13.35
CA TRP A 59 -3.75 -10.20 -13.25
C TRP A 59 -5.11 -9.72 -12.70
N MET A 60 -6.19 -10.39 -13.09
CA MET A 60 -7.52 -10.08 -12.55
C MET A 60 -7.57 -10.33 -11.04
N LEU A 61 -6.92 -11.41 -10.58
CA LEU A 61 -6.80 -11.70 -9.16
C LEU A 61 -5.90 -10.68 -8.46
N PHE A 62 -4.75 -10.32 -9.03
CA PHE A 62 -3.85 -9.28 -8.50
C PHE A 62 -4.57 -7.95 -8.29
N THR A 63 -5.25 -7.45 -9.33
CA THR A 63 -6.01 -6.19 -9.23
C THR A 63 -7.19 -6.28 -8.28
N SER A 64 -7.86 -7.44 -8.19
CA SER A 64 -8.91 -7.66 -7.21
C SER A 64 -8.39 -7.69 -5.78
N THR A 65 -7.23 -8.31 -5.53
CA THR A 65 -6.57 -8.34 -4.22
C THR A 65 -6.14 -6.94 -3.79
N VAL A 66 -5.64 -6.10 -4.70
CA VAL A 66 -5.34 -4.68 -4.39
C VAL A 66 -6.61 -3.93 -3.97
N ARG A 67 -7.73 -4.09 -4.68
CA ARG A 67 -9.01 -3.46 -4.29
C ARG A 67 -9.51 -3.96 -2.94
N SER A 68 -9.40 -5.27 -2.70
CA SER A 68 -9.77 -5.88 -1.42
C SER A 68 -8.91 -5.34 -0.27
N TYR A 69 -7.59 -5.22 -0.48
CA TYR A 69 -6.65 -4.64 0.49
C TYR A 69 -7.02 -3.19 0.85
N LEU A 70 -7.26 -2.34 -0.15
CA LEU A 70 -7.66 -0.93 0.06
C LEU A 70 -9.04 -0.78 0.72
N SER A 71 -9.85 -1.84 0.73
CA SER A 71 -11.17 -1.86 1.36
C SER A 71 -11.15 -2.40 2.79
N ILE A 72 -9.97 -2.77 3.32
CA ILE A 72 -9.84 -3.20 4.70
C ILE A 72 -10.16 -2.02 5.63
N ARG A 73 -11.02 -2.26 6.62
CA ARG A 73 -11.48 -1.27 7.59
C ARG A 73 -11.51 -1.87 8.99
N THR A 74 -11.19 -1.04 9.97
CA THR A 74 -11.46 -1.24 11.40
C THR A 74 -12.70 -0.44 11.79
N PRO A 75 -13.32 -0.71 12.96
CA PRO A 75 -14.42 0.10 13.47
C PRO A 75 -14.01 1.57 13.64
N GLY A 76 -12.72 1.85 13.85
CA GLY A 76 -12.15 3.19 13.97
C GLY A 76 -11.93 3.95 12.65
N SER A 77 -12.07 3.29 11.50
CA SER A 77 -11.56 3.81 10.21
C SER A 77 -12.21 5.10 9.72
N ASP A 78 -13.43 5.41 10.16
CA ASP A 78 -14.17 6.60 9.74
C ASP A 78 -14.18 7.71 10.81
N PHE A 79 -13.46 7.52 11.92
CA PHE A 79 -13.35 8.54 12.96
C PHE A 79 -12.16 9.46 12.68
N LEU A 80 -12.42 10.76 12.49
CA LEU A 80 -11.39 11.79 12.36
C LEU A 80 -10.56 11.95 13.65
N ASP A 81 -11.22 11.78 14.80
CA ASP A 81 -10.57 11.72 16.11
C ASP A 81 -11.32 10.72 17.00
N GLY A 82 -10.64 9.65 17.41
CA GLY A 82 -11.16 8.64 18.32
C GLY A 82 -11.07 9.02 19.80
N SER A 83 -10.45 10.16 20.15
CA SER A 83 -10.11 10.51 21.53
C SER A 83 -11.33 10.63 22.45
N LEU A 84 -12.44 11.19 21.95
CA LEU A 84 -13.69 11.31 22.71
C LEU A 84 -14.32 9.93 22.98
N LEU A 85 -14.29 9.04 21.98
CA LEU A 85 -14.79 7.68 22.12
C LEU A 85 -13.95 6.91 23.14
N MET A 86 -12.62 6.99 23.06
CA MET A 86 -11.73 6.33 24.00
C MET A 86 -11.90 6.85 25.43
N ARG A 87 -11.99 8.17 25.63
CA ARG A 87 -12.31 8.76 26.94
C ARG A 87 -13.63 8.26 27.51
N ARG A 88 -14.63 8.05 26.66
CA ARG A 88 -15.93 7.52 27.09
C ARG A 88 -15.84 6.05 27.50
N LEU A 89 -15.06 5.25 26.76
CA LEU A 89 -14.80 3.84 27.11
C LEU A 89 -14.02 3.73 28.42
N ASP A 90 -13.02 4.59 28.63
CA ASP A 90 -12.27 4.65 29.90
C ASP A 90 -13.20 4.99 31.08
N ALA A 91 -14.11 5.94 30.90
CA ALA A 91 -15.07 6.33 31.95
C ALA A 91 -16.08 5.22 32.29
N LEU A 92 -16.30 4.26 31.40
CA LEU A 92 -17.14 3.08 31.64
C LEU A 92 -16.38 1.96 32.38
N GLY A 93 -15.05 2.05 32.46
CA GLY A 93 -14.22 1.12 33.22
C GLY A 93 -14.49 -0.35 32.87
N ASP A 94 -14.80 -1.15 33.90
CA ASP A 94 -15.00 -2.60 33.75
C ASP A 94 -16.15 -2.98 32.82
N ASP A 95 -17.16 -2.11 32.67
CA ASP A 95 -18.33 -2.34 31.80
C ASP A 95 -17.95 -2.29 30.31
N ALA A 96 -16.88 -1.57 29.94
CA ALA A 96 -16.40 -1.48 28.57
C ALA A 96 -15.45 -2.64 28.18
N ARG A 97 -15.01 -3.48 29.12
CA ARG A 97 -14.01 -4.53 28.84
C ARG A 97 -14.41 -5.50 27.73
N PRO A 98 -15.66 -6.02 27.66
CA PRO A 98 -16.05 -6.92 26.58
C PRO A 98 -15.98 -6.24 25.20
N LEU A 99 -16.35 -4.96 25.13
CA LEU A 99 -16.28 -4.17 23.90
C LEU A 99 -14.82 -3.91 23.50
N MET A 100 -13.95 -3.52 24.44
CA MET A 100 -12.53 -3.32 24.19
C MET A 100 -11.85 -4.61 23.69
N ALA A 101 -12.17 -5.76 24.28
CA ALA A 101 -11.65 -7.05 23.83
C ALA A 101 -12.08 -7.39 22.39
N ALA A 102 -13.34 -7.11 22.04
CA ALA A 102 -13.81 -7.28 20.67
C ALA A 102 -13.11 -6.32 19.69
N TRP A 103 -12.89 -5.06 20.09
CA TRP A 103 -12.16 -4.07 19.30
C TRP A 103 -10.72 -4.50 19.02
N GLU A 104 -10.00 -4.95 20.05
CA GLU A 104 -8.64 -5.48 19.96
C GLU A 104 -8.59 -6.69 19.00
N THR A 105 -9.57 -7.59 19.12
CA THR A 105 -9.71 -8.76 18.24
C THR A 105 -9.89 -8.36 16.78
N ILE A 106 -10.75 -7.38 16.51
CA ILE A 106 -10.97 -6.88 15.14
C ILE A 106 -9.71 -6.19 14.60
N THR A 107 -9.02 -5.40 15.43
CA THR A 107 -7.78 -4.72 15.05
C THR A 107 -6.69 -5.74 14.70
N THR A 108 -6.52 -6.76 15.53
CA THR A 108 -5.57 -7.86 15.30
C THR A 108 -5.90 -8.62 14.02
N ALA A 109 -7.17 -8.99 13.83
CA ALA A 109 -7.63 -9.66 12.62
C ALA A 109 -7.44 -8.79 11.37
N THR A 110 -7.57 -7.47 11.51
CA THR A 110 -7.35 -6.50 10.41
C THR A 110 -5.88 -6.49 10.00
N THR A 111 -4.95 -6.34 10.94
CA THR A 111 -3.50 -6.42 10.65
C THR A 111 -3.13 -7.77 10.01
N ALA A 112 -3.66 -8.87 10.51
CA ALA A 112 -3.43 -10.20 9.93
C ALA A 112 -3.97 -10.30 8.49
N ARG A 113 -5.15 -9.71 8.21
CA ARG A 113 -5.71 -9.65 6.87
C ARG A 113 -4.85 -8.80 5.94
N GLU A 114 -4.38 -7.64 6.38
CA GLU A 114 -3.48 -6.78 5.60
C GLU A 114 -2.22 -7.54 5.18
N GLN A 115 -1.57 -8.20 6.14
CA GLN A 115 -0.38 -9.00 5.87
C GLN A 115 -0.66 -10.13 4.88
N ALA A 116 -1.79 -10.83 5.02
CA ALA A 116 -2.17 -11.90 4.11
C ALA A 116 -2.40 -11.40 2.67
N HIS A 117 -2.98 -10.21 2.50
CA HIS A 117 -3.13 -9.60 1.18
C HIS A 117 -1.77 -9.24 0.58
N LEU A 118 -0.85 -8.65 1.35
CA LEU A 118 0.48 -8.30 0.87
C LEU A 118 1.28 -9.54 0.46
N THR A 119 1.22 -10.61 1.25
CA THR A 119 1.83 -11.91 0.88
C THR A 119 1.22 -12.46 -0.42
N MET A 120 -0.11 -12.39 -0.57
CA MET A 120 -0.77 -12.84 -1.80
C MET A 120 -0.37 -11.98 -3.02
N LEU A 121 -0.24 -10.66 -2.85
CA LEU A 121 0.20 -9.76 -3.91
C LEU A 121 1.65 -10.03 -4.32
N ASP A 122 2.52 -10.34 -3.37
CA ASP A 122 3.91 -10.73 -3.65
C ASP A 122 4.00 -12.03 -4.47
N GLU A 123 3.24 -13.06 -4.06
CA GLU A 123 3.20 -14.33 -4.81
C GLU A 123 2.59 -14.16 -6.20
N LEU A 124 1.51 -13.39 -6.33
CA LEU A 124 0.90 -13.09 -7.62
C LEU A 124 1.86 -12.30 -8.51
N PHE A 125 2.61 -11.35 -7.94
CA PHE A 125 3.65 -10.63 -8.67
C PHE A 125 4.68 -11.61 -9.23
N ARG A 126 5.21 -12.52 -8.39
CA ARG A 126 6.19 -13.51 -8.82
C ARG A 126 5.65 -14.43 -9.93
N LEU A 127 4.38 -14.79 -9.89
CA LEU A 127 3.74 -15.59 -10.93
C LEU A 127 3.54 -14.83 -12.25
N LEU A 128 3.34 -13.51 -12.20
CA LEU A 128 3.07 -12.66 -13.36
C LEU A 128 4.34 -12.14 -14.04
N TRP A 129 5.35 -11.73 -13.26
CA TRP A 129 6.59 -11.11 -13.74
C TRP A 129 7.85 -11.93 -13.50
N GLY A 130 7.77 -13.01 -12.72
CA GLY A 130 8.92 -13.82 -12.32
C GLY A 130 9.60 -13.33 -11.05
N GLU A 131 10.72 -13.98 -10.70
CA GLU A 131 11.53 -13.58 -9.56
C GLU A 131 12.33 -12.32 -9.90
N ILE A 132 12.20 -11.28 -9.07
CA ILE A 132 12.98 -10.05 -9.16
C ILE A 132 13.77 -9.88 -7.87
N THR A 133 15.09 -9.91 -7.99
CA THR A 133 16.05 -9.71 -6.90
C THR A 133 16.77 -8.35 -6.97
N THR A 134 16.51 -7.59 -8.05
CA THR A 134 17.04 -6.24 -8.24
C THR A 134 16.59 -5.33 -7.10
N VAL A 135 17.51 -4.49 -6.63
CA VAL A 135 17.23 -3.41 -5.68
C VAL A 135 17.61 -2.10 -6.34
N VAL A 136 16.67 -1.16 -6.39
CA VAL A 136 16.84 0.17 -6.96
C VAL A 136 17.15 1.17 -5.84
N THR A 137 18.06 2.11 -6.05
CA THR A 137 18.43 3.15 -5.07
C THR A 137 17.85 4.52 -5.43
N SER A 138 17.81 5.45 -4.47
CA SER A 138 17.41 6.85 -4.73
C SER A 138 18.26 7.48 -5.84
N ASP A 139 19.57 7.22 -5.87
CA ASP A 139 20.44 7.74 -6.93
C ASP A 139 20.10 7.19 -8.32
N GLN A 140 19.69 5.93 -8.42
CA GLN A 140 19.21 5.35 -9.67
C GLN A 140 17.89 5.98 -10.11
N LEU A 141 16.96 6.21 -9.18
CA LEU A 141 15.72 6.93 -9.51
C LEU A 141 16.00 8.37 -9.96
N ARG A 142 16.95 9.07 -9.30
CA ARG A 142 17.37 10.42 -9.68
C ARG A 142 18.00 10.46 -11.06
N ALA A 143 18.80 9.44 -11.41
CA ALA A 143 19.34 9.28 -12.76
C ALA A 143 18.24 9.06 -13.83
N LEU A 144 17.08 8.53 -13.44
CA LEU A 144 15.89 8.39 -14.28
C LEU A 144 14.97 9.63 -14.24
N GLY A 145 15.36 10.70 -13.54
CA GLY A 145 14.63 11.96 -13.46
C GLY A 145 13.56 12.01 -12.36
N PHE A 146 13.55 11.08 -11.41
CA PHE A 146 12.67 11.11 -10.26
C PHE A 146 13.45 11.35 -8.96
N ASP A 147 13.15 12.45 -8.28
CA ASP A 147 13.74 12.77 -6.97
C ASP A 147 12.77 12.41 -5.83
N ASP A 148 13.13 11.39 -5.08
CA ASP A 148 12.34 10.83 -3.98
C ASP A 148 12.57 11.52 -2.64
N ALA A 149 13.39 12.58 -2.62
CA ALA A 149 13.70 13.39 -1.45
C ALA A 149 12.53 14.31 -1.04
N HIS A 150 11.68 14.70 -2.00
CA HIS A 150 10.61 15.68 -1.81
C HIS A 150 9.23 15.00 -1.86
N GLU A 151 9.04 13.97 -1.05
CA GLU A 151 7.71 13.35 -0.88
C GLU A 151 6.79 14.38 -0.21
N PRO A 152 5.70 14.81 -0.88
CA PRO A 152 4.80 15.80 -0.31
C PRO A 152 4.17 15.22 0.94
N THR A 153 4.29 15.93 2.07
CA THR A 153 3.46 15.60 3.22
C THR A 153 2.14 16.34 3.10
N TRP A 154 1.04 15.72 3.51
CA TRP A 154 -0.28 16.35 3.54
C TRP A 154 -0.33 17.59 4.47
N LEU A 155 0.74 17.87 5.23
CA LEU A 155 0.91 19.07 6.05
C LEU A 155 1.58 20.22 5.31
N ASP A 156 2.30 19.97 4.20
CA ASP A 156 3.06 21.00 3.47
C ASP A 156 2.19 21.84 2.52
N SER A 157 0.88 21.57 2.48
CA SER A 157 -0.11 22.28 1.63
C SER A 157 -1.09 23.16 2.42
N ALA A 158 -0.78 23.47 3.69
CA ALA A 158 -1.58 24.36 4.54
C ALA A 158 -1.09 25.82 4.51
#